data_AF-A0A1N6QB27-F1
#
_entry.id   AF-A0A1N6QB27-F1
#
_cell.length_a   1.000
_cell.length_b   1.000
_cell.length_c   1.000
_cell.angle_alpha   90.00
_cell.angle_beta   90.00
_cell.angle_gamma   90.00
#
_symmetry.space_group_name_H-M   'P 1'
#
loop_
_entity.id
_entity.type
_entity.pdbx_description
1 polymer ?
#
loop_
_entity_poly.entity_id
_entity_poly.type
_entity_poly.pdbx_seq_one_letter_code
_entity_poly.pdbx_strand_id
1 'polypeptide(L)'
;MIIIPMAGLSSRFFKAGYSEPKYKLSAHGKTLFNWSLSSFKQYFDSELFIIICRDVYDTPAFVASQLDQMGVKHYQIKTLEAETRGQAETVALALDLVPDNEPLLIFNIDTCRHQCTYPDAPYDAWLEVFEGEGDHWSFAKIDANTDLVTETTEKVRISNLCSNGVYYFKDKVTYNLAYQQLKRDTQTELYIAPMFNYIIGSGGKVGYRLVPISSHIFMGTPAEYEQFLRYENV
;
A
#
# COMPACT_ATOMS: atom_id res chain seq x y z
N MET A 1 -7.89 8.20 7.65
CA MET A 1 -6.69 7.57 8.27
C MET A 1 -5.83 6.88 7.22
N ILE A 2 -4.56 6.63 7.54
CA ILE A 2 -3.59 5.98 6.64
C ILE A 2 -3.05 4.70 7.27
N ILE A 3 -3.07 3.58 6.54
CA ILE A 3 -2.65 2.26 7.02
C ILE A 3 -1.48 1.74 6.18
N ILE A 4 -0.39 1.37 6.84
CA ILE A 4 0.83 0.88 6.19
C ILE A 4 1.11 -0.57 6.61
N PRO A 5 0.66 -1.58 5.84
CA PRO A 5 1.05 -2.97 6.06
C PRO A 5 2.49 -3.23 5.60
N MET A 6 3.40 -3.43 6.55
CA MET A 6 4.83 -3.68 6.32
C MET A 6 5.36 -4.95 7.02
N ALA A 7 4.50 -5.95 7.19
CA ALA A 7 4.85 -7.25 7.81
C ALA A 7 5.61 -8.23 6.89
N GLY A 8 6.03 -7.78 5.69
CA GLY A 8 6.72 -8.61 4.70
C GLY A 8 8.19 -8.93 5.04
N LEU A 9 8.72 -9.98 4.42
CA LEU A 9 10.01 -10.59 4.78
C LEU A 9 11.25 -9.98 4.12
N SER A 10 11.10 -9.02 3.20
CA SER A 10 12.24 -8.49 2.43
C SER A 10 13.10 -9.56 1.72
N SER A 11 12.55 -10.75 1.43
CA SER A 11 13.35 -11.91 0.98
C SER A 11 14.16 -11.67 -0.29
N ARG A 12 13.69 -10.81 -1.21
CA ARG A 12 14.44 -10.44 -2.41
C ARG A 12 15.72 -9.67 -2.06
N PHE A 13 15.68 -8.81 -1.05
CA PHE A 13 16.85 -8.06 -0.57
C PHE A 13 17.84 -8.98 0.15
N PHE A 14 17.38 -9.85 1.05
CA PHE A 14 18.28 -10.82 1.69
C PHE A 14 18.97 -11.74 0.67
N LYS A 15 18.25 -12.21 -0.36
CA LYS A 15 18.83 -13.00 -1.47
C LYS A 15 19.84 -12.21 -2.31
N ALA A 16 19.68 -10.88 -2.40
CA ALA A 16 20.61 -10.00 -3.10
C ALA A 16 21.83 -9.61 -2.26
N GLY A 17 21.89 -10.02 -0.98
CA GLY A 17 23.05 -9.82 -0.11
C GLY A 17 22.92 -8.70 0.93
N TYR A 18 21.77 -8.02 1.03
CA TYR A 18 21.55 -7.05 2.10
C TYR A 18 21.35 -7.76 3.44
N SER A 19 21.86 -7.18 4.53
CA SER A 19 21.77 -7.72 5.89
C SER A 19 20.58 -7.21 6.70
N GLU A 20 19.91 -6.17 6.21
CA GLU A 20 18.78 -5.51 6.87
C GLU A 20 17.50 -5.62 6.04
N PRO A 21 16.32 -5.58 6.68
CA PRO A 21 15.07 -5.50 5.95
C PRO A 21 14.99 -4.20 5.14
N LYS A 22 14.33 -4.24 3.99
CA LYS A 22 14.39 -3.16 2.99
C LYS A 22 14.02 -1.78 3.53
N TYR A 23 13.02 -1.71 4.40
CA TYR A 23 12.53 -0.44 4.96
C TYR A 23 13.57 0.28 5.83
N LYS A 24 14.61 -0.42 6.31
CA LYS A 24 15.76 0.16 7.03
C LYS A 24 16.89 0.63 6.12
N LEU A 25 16.93 0.17 4.87
CA LEU A 25 17.97 0.57 3.92
C LEU A 25 17.91 2.07 3.66
N SER A 26 19.08 2.68 3.49
CA SER A 26 19.21 4.13 3.29
C SER A 26 19.39 4.44 1.81
N ALA A 27 18.73 5.50 1.35
CA ALA A 27 18.96 6.14 0.05
C ALA A 27 18.88 7.65 0.25
N HIS A 28 19.84 8.40 -0.32
CA HIS A 28 19.83 9.87 -0.29
C HIS A 28 19.63 10.46 1.12
N GLY A 29 20.29 9.86 2.12
CA GLY A 29 20.27 10.33 3.51
C GLY A 29 18.99 10.00 4.30
N LYS A 30 18.07 9.21 3.76
CA LYS A 30 16.82 8.78 4.43
C LYS A 30 16.60 7.28 4.27
N THR A 31 15.86 6.68 5.20
CA THR A 31 15.46 5.27 5.08
C THR A 31 14.38 5.10 4.00
N LEU A 32 14.25 3.90 3.42
CA LEU A 32 13.14 3.62 2.49
C LEU A 32 11.77 3.78 3.18
N PHE A 33 11.71 3.50 4.49
CA PHE A 33 10.54 3.83 5.30
C PHE A 33 10.20 5.32 5.26
N ASN A 34 11.19 6.20 5.48
CA ASN A 34 10.96 7.65 5.41
C ASN A 34 10.56 8.11 4.01
N TRP A 35 11.19 7.56 2.96
CA TRP A 35 10.84 7.88 1.58
C TRP A 35 9.38 7.54 1.30
N SER A 36 8.95 6.33 1.62
CA SER A 36 7.57 5.91 1.42
C SER A 36 6.58 6.75 2.24
N LEU A 37 6.84 7.01 3.53
CA LEU A 37 5.92 7.80 4.36
C LEU A 37 5.89 9.29 3.99
N SER A 38 6.95 9.82 3.40
CA SER A 38 6.99 11.21 2.91
C SER A 38 5.90 11.48 1.86
N SER A 39 5.36 10.42 1.23
CA SER A 39 4.17 10.49 0.37
C SER A 39 2.99 11.19 1.03
N PHE A 40 2.90 11.11 2.36
CA PHE A 40 1.78 11.62 3.16
C PHE A 40 2.17 12.77 4.08
N LYS A 41 3.27 13.48 3.80
CA LYS A 41 3.78 14.55 4.67
C LYS A 41 2.72 15.61 5.03
N GLN A 42 1.83 15.95 4.10
CA GLN A 42 0.75 16.92 4.37
C GLN A 42 -0.28 16.45 5.41
N TYR A 43 -0.26 15.17 5.79
CA TYR A 43 -1.21 14.55 6.71
C TYR A 43 -0.60 14.22 8.07
N PHE A 44 0.69 14.49 8.30
CA PHE A 44 1.39 14.13 9.54
C PHE A 44 0.80 14.77 10.80
N ASP A 45 0.16 15.93 10.66
CA ASP A 45 -0.47 16.65 11.78
C ASP A 45 -1.97 16.33 11.96
N SER A 46 -2.63 15.74 10.96
CA SER A 46 -4.10 15.61 10.93
C SER A 46 -4.62 14.18 10.90
N GLU A 47 -3.88 13.25 10.31
CA GLU A 47 -4.33 11.88 10.11
C GLU A 47 -3.74 10.93 11.14
N LEU A 48 -4.53 9.92 11.54
CA LEU A 48 -4.02 8.75 12.24
C LEU A 48 -3.29 7.83 11.25
N PHE A 49 -2.05 7.47 11.58
CA PHE A 49 -1.25 6.46 10.89
C PHE A 49 -1.28 5.13 11.66
N ILE A 50 -1.71 4.05 11.02
CA ILE A 50 -1.63 2.69 11.59
C ILE A 50 -0.54 1.93 10.84
N ILE A 51 0.58 1.70 11.51
CA ILE A 51 1.69 0.92 10.94
C ILE A 51 1.60 -0.51 11.44
N ILE A 52 1.57 -1.47 10.53
CA ILE A 52 1.41 -2.88 10.86
C ILE A 52 2.70 -3.60 10.50
N CYS A 53 3.41 -4.11 11.49
CA CYS A 53 4.72 -4.73 11.32
C CYS A 53 4.84 -6.01 12.15
N ARG A 54 5.94 -6.75 11.97
CA ARG A 54 6.33 -7.85 12.85
C ARG A 54 7.43 -7.36 13.78
N ASP A 55 7.51 -7.93 14.98
CA ASP A 55 8.64 -7.69 15.89
C ASP A 55 9.83 -8.56 15.51
N VAL A 56 10.44 -8.18 14.40
CA VAL A 56 11.69 -8.75 13.89
C VAL A 56 12.64 -7.60 13.61
N TYR A 57 13.94 -7.80 13.83
CA TYR A 57 14.94 -6.76 13.61
C TYR A 57 14.66 -5.44 14.34
N ASP A 58 14.02 -5.46 15.52
CA ASP A 58 13.67 -4.25 16.29
C ASP A 58 12.81 -3.26 15.47
N THR A 59 11.90 -3.80 14.66
CA THR A 59 11.07 -2.99 13.74
C THR A 59 10.10 -2.06 14.47
N PRO A 60 9.39 -2.48 15.54
CA PRO A 60 8.48 -1.56 16.24
C PRO A 60 9.20 -0.33 16.80
N ALA A 61 10.37 -0.51 17.42
CA ALA A 61 11.15 0.62 17.96
C ALA A 61 11.73 1.50 16.84
N PHE A 62 12.23 0.89 15.76
CA PHE A 62 12.64 1.62 14.56
C PHE A 62 11.50 2.48 13.99
N VAL A 63 10.32 1.89 13.78
CA VAL A 63 9.16 2.59 13.23
C VAL A 63 8.76 3.76 14.12
N ALA A 64 8.64 3.56 15.43
CA ALA A 64 8.31 4.63 16.38
C ALA A 64 9.32 5.79 16.28
N SER A 65 10.63 5.47 16.32
CA SER A 65 11.69 6.46 16.22
C SER A 65 11.63 7.24 14.90
N GLN A 66 11.37 6.56 13.78
CA GLN A 66 11.26 7.20 12.47
C GLN A 66 10.03 8.10 12.38
N LEU A 67 8.87 7.66 12.88
CA LEU A 67 7.64 8.47 12.90
C LEU A 67 7.81 9.75 13.73
N ASP A 68 8.43 9.63 14.91
CA ASP A 68 8.73 10.76 15.79
C ASP A 68 9.67 11.76 15.10
N GLN A 69 10.75 11.26 14.47
CA GLN A 69 11.70 12.10 13.72
C GLN A 69 11.06 12.80 12.52
N MET A 70 10.13 12.13 11.84
CA MET A 70 9.38 12.68 10.72
C MET A 70 8.30 13.68 11.14
N GLY A 71 7.94 13.72 12.44
CA GLY A 71 6.96 14.63 13.01
C GLY A 71 5.51 14.15 12.91
N VAL A 72 5.27 12.85 12.72
CA VAL A 72 3.91 12.28 12.70
C VAL A 72 3.27 12.39 14.08
N LYS A 73 2.16 13.12 14.21
CA LYS A 73 1.53 13.44 15.50
C LYS A 73 0.66 12.33 16.05
N HIS A 74 0.01 11.58 15.17
CA HIS A 74 -0.98 10.58 15.53
C HIS A 74 -0.65 9.27 14.85
N TYR A 75 -0.10 8.32 15.60
CA TYR A 75 0.15 6.99 15.07
C TYR A 75 -0.10 5.88 16.08
N GLN A 76 -0.34 4.69 15.55
CA GLN A 76 -0.38 3.43 16.29
C GLN A 76 0.47 2.39 15.55
N ILE A 77 1.17 1.55 16.31
CA ILE A 77 1.97 0.45 15.77
C ILE A 77 1.31 -0.85 16.20
N LYS A 78 0.80 -1.62 15.23
CA LYS A 78 0.28 -2.97 15.44
C LYS A 78 1.38 -3.98 15.13
N THR A 79 1.85 -4.65 16.16
CA THR A 79 2.80 -5.75 16.02
C THR A 79 2.08 -7.07 15.81
N LEU A 80 2.47 -7.82 14.77
CA LEU A 80 2.00 -9.16 14.48
C LEU A 80 2.99 -10.21 14.98
N GLU A 81 2.47 -11.27 15.58
CA GLU A 81 3.27 -12.40 16.10
C GLU A 81 3.73 -13.36 15.02
N ALA A 82 3.01 -13.41 13.89
CA ALA A 82 3.25 -14.35 12.80
C ALA A 82 3.23 -13.67 11.44
N GLU A 83 3.74 -14.41 10.45
CA GLU A 83 3.60 -14.05 9.04
C GLU A 83 2.13 -14.14 8.62
N THR A 84 1.74 -13.23 7.73
CA THR A 84 0.43 -13.23 7.11
C THR A 84 0.55 -13.76 5.68
N ARG A 85 -0.57 -14.16 5.11
CA ARG A 85 -0.67 -14.53 3.70
C ARG A 85 -0.64 -13.31 2.79
N GLY A 86 -0.33 -12.09 3.25
CA GLY A 86 -0.22 -10.92 2.37
C GLY A 86 -0.84 -9.67 2.97
N GLN A 87 -0.76 -8.56 2.21
CA GLN A 87 -1.18 -7.23 2.68
C GLN A 87 -2.66 -7.19 3.09
N ALA A 88 -3.54 -7.93 2.40
CA ALA A 88 -4.95 -7.94 2.75
C ALA A 88 -5.20 -8.55 4.14
N GLU A 89 -4.52 -9.67 4.45
CA GLU A 89 -4.62 -10.26 5.79
C GLU A 89 -3.94 -9.40 6.86
N THR A 90 -2.81 -8.78 6.53
CA THR A 90 -2.12 -7.83 7.44
C THR A 90 -3.03 -6.69 7.87
N VAL A 91 -3.73 -6.03 6.94
CA VAL A 91 -4.67 -4.95 7.27
C VAL A 91 -5.90 -5.48 8.01
N ALA A 92 -6.43 -6.64 7.62
CA ALA A 92 -7.57 -7.26 8.29
C ALA A 92 -7.32 -7.51 9.80
N LEU A 93 -6.08 -7.87 10.17
CA LEU A 93 -5.66 -8.09 11.56
C LEU A 93 -5.52 -6.81 12.40
N ALA A 94 -5.65 -5.63 11.78
CA ALA A 94 -5.59 -4.34 12.45
C ALA A 94 -6.91 -3.55 12.39
N LEU A 95 -8.00 -4.14 11.89
CA LEU A 95 -9.30 -3.46 11.79
C LEU A 95 -9.92 -3.13 13.16
N ASP A 96 -9.44 -3.76 14.24
CA ASP A 96 -9.80 -3.41 15.62
C ASP A 96 -9.33 -2.01 16.01
N LEU A 97 -8.30 -1.49 15.35
CA LEU A 97 -7.77 -0.13 15.55
C LEU A 97 -8.47 0.92 14.67
N VAL A 98 -9.28 0.49 13.71
CA VAL A 98 -9.95 1.37 12.74
C VAL A 98 -11.30 1.81 13.33
N PRO A 99 -11.51 3.12 13.56
CA PRO A 99 -12.81 3.64 13.98
C PRO A 99 -13.94 3.27 13.02
N ASP A 100 -15.16 3.19 13.54
CA ASP A 100 -16.35 3.00 12.71
C ASP A 100 -16.59 4.21 11.80
N ASN A 101 -17.08 3.96 10.58
CA ASN A 101 -17.44 4.99 9.60
C ASN A 101 -16.31 5.93 9.14
N GLU A 102 -15.04 5.57 9.40
CA GLU A 102 -13.89 6.29 8.89
C GLU A 102 -13.28 5.58 7.67
N PRO A 103 -12.82 6.33 6.65
CA PRO A 103 -12.20 5.74 5.48
C PRO A 103 -10.77 5.28 5.72
N LEU A 104 -10.38 4.23 4.99
CA LEU A 104 -9.06 3.61 5.05
C LEU A 104 -8.30 3.94 3.77
N LEU A 105 -7.19 4.67 3.90
CA LEU A 105 -6.20 4.79 2.82
C LEU A 105 -5.04 3.85 3.12
N ILE A 106 -4.84 2.83 2.30
CA ILE A 106 -3.81 1.81 2.47
C ILE A 106 -2.68 2.06 1.50
N PHE A 107 -1.43 1.96 1.97
CA PHE A 107 -0.25 2.12 1.13
C PHE A 107 0.87 1.14 1.50
N ASN A 108 1.63 0.71 0.51
CA ASN A 108 2.80 -0.16 0.71
C ASN A 108 4.04 0.65 1.12
N ILE A 109 5.11 -0.03 1.55
CA ILE A 109 6.41 0.61 1.84
C ILE A 109 7.39 0.51 0.66
N ASP A 110 6.89 0.09 -0.49
CA ASP A 110 7.66 -0.26 -1.68
C ASP A 110 7.74 0.91 -2.65
N THR A 111 6.93 1.94 -2.42
CA THR A 111 6.75 3.09 -3.30
C THR A 111 6.82 4.37 -2.50
N CYS A 112 7.41 5.41 -3.08
CA CYS A 112 7.24 6.80 -2.67
C CYS A 112 6.38 7.49 -3.74
N ARG A 113 5.20 7.98 -3.34
CA ARG A 113 4.24 8.71 -4.18
C ARG A 113 4.28 10.17 -3.78
N HIS A 114 4.86 11.05 -4.60
CA HIS A 114 4.98 12.47 -4.28
C HIS A 114 3.61 13.11 -4.03
N GLN A 115 3.36 13.61 -2.82
CA GLN A 115 2.13 14.30 -2.41
C GLN A 115 0.83 13.48 -2.57
N CYS A 116 0.82 12.22 -2.13
CA CYS A 116 -0.35 11.35 -2.21
C CYS A 116 -1.58 11.98 -1.57
N THR A 117 -2.73 11.99 -2.26
CA THR A 117 -3.98 12.57 -1.75
C THR A 117 -5.10 11.55 -1.69
N TYR A 118 -6.09 11.79 -0.81
CA TYR A 118 -7.35 11.04 -0.81
C TYR A 118 -8.08 11.18 -2.16
N PRO A 119 -8.94 10.20 -2.53
CA PRO A 119 -9.79 10.31 -3.70
C PRO A 119 -10.83 11.42 -3.52
N ASP A 120 -11.20 12.07 -4.62
CA ASP A 120 -12.15 13.21 -4.62
C ASP A 120 -13.62 12.76 -4.73
N ALA A 121 -13.89 11.47 -4.94
CA ALA A 121 -15.20 10.94 -5.30
C ALA A 121 -15.76 9.97 -4.23
N PRO A 122 -17.09 10.00 -3.96
CA PRO A 122 -17.74 9.17 -2.95
C PRO A 122 -18.01 7.74 -3.47
N TYR A 123 -16.95 6.99 -3.77
CA TYR A 123 -17.04 5.60 -4.17
C TYR A 123 -16.86 4.66 -2.97
N ASP A 124 -17.35 3.42 -3.08
CA ASP A 124 -17.22 2.42 -2.02
C ASP A 124 -15.76 2.00 -1.82
N ALA A 125 -15.02 1.96 -2.92
CA ALA A 125 -13.58 1.80 -2.91
C ALA A 125 -12.97 2.52 -4.11
N TRP A 126 -11.65 2.68 -4.07
CA TRP A 126 -10.92 3.34 -5.14
C TRP A 126 -9.45 2.89 -5.17
N LEU A 127 -8.80 2.93 -6.34
CA LEU A 127 -7.35 2.69 -6.44
C LEU A 127 -6.63 3.71 -7.32
N GLU A 128 -5.39 4.04 -6.95
CA GLU A 128 -4.53 4.89 -7.76
C GLU A 128 -3.77 4.02 -8.77
N VAL A 129 -3.71 4.48 -10.01
CA VAL A 129 -3.07 3.77 -11.13
C VAL A 129 -2.19 4.71 -11.94
N PHE A 130 -1.22 4.13 -12.64
CA PHE A 130 -0.39 4.81 -13.62
C PHE A 130 -0.32 3.97 -14.90
N GLU A 131 0.01 4.60 -16.03
CA GLU A 131 0.31 3.85 -17.25
C GLU A 131 1.72 3.26 -17.14
N GLY A 132 1.83 1.93 -17.21
CA GLY A 132 3.07 1.21 -17.00
C GLY A 132 3.26 0.01 -17.91
N GLU A 133 4.50 -0.44 -18.02
CA GLU A 133 4.90 -1.66 -18.72
C GLU A 133 5.23 -2.81 -17.75
N GLY A 134 5.31 -4.02 -18.29
CA GLY A 134 5.57 -5.26 -17.54
C GLY A 134 4.31 -5.89 -16.95
N ASP A 135 4.48 -7.09 -16.39
CA ASP A 135 3.36 -7.94 -15.93
C ASP A 135 3.37 -8.21 -14.42
N HIS A 136 4.25 -7.54 -13.67
CA HIS A 136 4.45 -7.78 -12.24
C HIS A 136 3.56 -6.94 -11.31
N TRP A 137 2.74 -6.07 -11.90
CA TRP A 137 1.82 -5.17 -11.21
C TRP A 137 0.48 -5.83 -10.89
N SER A 138 -0.30 -5.17 -10.05
CA SER A 138 -1.76 -5.31 -10.10
C SER A 138 -2.31 -4.39 -11.20
N PHE A 139 -3.37 -4.82 -11.90
CA PHE A 139 -3.96 -4.06 -13.00
C PHE A 139 -5.42 -3.73 -12.72
N ALA A 140 -5.92 -2.65 -13.33
CA ALA A 140 -7.34 -2.31 -13.34
C ALA A 140 -7.85 -2.08 -14.76
N LYS A 141 -9.03 -2.60 -15.05
CA LYS A 141 -9.75 -2.37 -16.29
C LYS A 141 -10.89 -1.38 -16.05
N ILE A 142 -10.96 -0.35 -16.87
CA ILE A 142 -11.95 0.73 -16.76
C ILE A 142 -13.02 0.55 -17.83
N ASP A 143 -14.28 0.76 -17.45
CA ASP A 143 -15.38 0.87 -18.39
C ASP A 143 -15.42 2.28 -19.00
N ALA A 144 -15.34 2.33 -20.33
CA ALA A 144 -15.24 3.58 -21.07
C ALA A 144 -16.50 4.46 -21.00
N ASN A 145 -17.66 3.92 -20.61
CA ASN A 145 -18.92 4.67 -20.56
C ASN A 145 -19.17 5.25 -19.17
N THR A 146 -18.80 4.52 -18.13
CA THR A 146 -19.07 4.87 -16.73
C THR A 146 -17.88 5.50 -16.02
N ASP A 147 -16.67 5.36 -16.58
CA ASP A 147 -15.41 5.78 -15.96
C ASP A 147 -15.17 5.10 -14.59
N LEU A 148 -15.65 3.86 -14.45
CA LEU A 148 -15.50 3.02 -13.25
C LEU A 148 -14.64 1.79 -13.54
N VAL A 149 -14.01 1.28 -12.49
CA VAL A 149 -13.26 0.02 -12.54
C VAL A 149 -14.25 -1.14 -12.66
N THR A 150 -14.02 -2.03 -13.61
CA THR A 150 -14.83 -3.24 -13.84
C THR A 150 -14.15 -4.52 -13.41
N GLU A 151 -12.82 -4.53 -13.39
CA GLU A 151 -12.04 -5.71 -13.06
C GLU A 151 -10.66 -5.29 -12.55
N THR A 152 -10.17 -5.99 -11.54
CA THR A 152 -8.80 -5.89 -11.07
C THR A 152 -8.13 -7.26 -11.05
N THR A 153 -6.84 -7.31 -11.34
CA THR A 153 -6.06 -8.55 -11.32
C THR A 153 -4.72 -8.33 -10.65
N GLU A 154 -4.15 -9.41 -10.11
CA GLU A 154 -2.77 -9.42 -9.63
C GLU A 154 -1.90 -10.19 -10.63
N LYS A 155 -0.83 -9.57 -11.15
CA LYS A 155 0.17 -10.19 -12.04
C LYS A 155 -0.36 -10.80 -13.33
N VAL A 156 -1.57 -10.42 -13.74
CA VAL A 156 -2.19 -10.79 -15.01
C VAL A 156 -2.59 -9.51 -15.71
N ARG A 157 -1.92 -9.20 -16.82
CA ARG A 157 -2.14 -7.94 -17.53
C ARG A 157 -3.48 -7.94 -18.27
N ILE A 158 -4.41 -7.11 -17.81
CA ILE A 158 -5.73 -6.90 -18.43
C ILE A 158 -5.90 -5.48 -19.02
N SER A 159 -4.94 -4.59 -18.77
CA SER A 159 -4.89 -3.20 -19.25
C SER A 159 -3.46 -2.65 -19.16
N ASN A 160 -3.27 -1.37 -19.49
CA ASN A 160 -2.02 -0.65 -19.23
C ASN A 160 -2.01 0.11 -17.88
N LEU A 161 -3.09 0.01 -17.10
CA LEU A 161 -3.26 0.75 -15.86
C LEU A 161 -2.78 -0.12 -14.69
N CYS A 162 -1.57 0.18 -14.23
CA CYS A 162 -0.88 -0.51 -13.15
C CYS A 162 -1.18 0.18 -11.81
N SER A 163 -1.46 -0.58 -10.76
CA SER A 163 -1.58 -0.02 -9.41
C SER A 163 -0.21 0.34 -8.84
N ASN A 164 -0.14 1.50 -8.17
CA ASN A 164 1.02 1.92 -7.39
C ASN A 164 0.95 1.49 -5.91
N GLY A 165 -0.12 0.77 -5.51
CA GLY A 165 -0.34 0.32 -4.14
C GLY A 165 -1.11 1.29 -3.24
N VAL A 166 -1.62 2.42 -3.74
CA VAL A 166 -2.60 3.26 -3.03
C VAL A 166 -3.98 2.67 -3.23
N TYR A 167 -4.59 2.23 -2.13
CA TYR A 167 -5.93 1.66 -2.12
C TYR A 167 -6.80 2.38 -1.10
N TYR A 168 -8.03 2.71 -1.47
CA TYR A 168 -8.99 3.37 -0.61
C TYR A 168 -10.24 2.52 -0.44
N PHE A 169 -10.75 2.48 0.79
CA PHE A 169 -12.05 1.88 1.13
C PHE A 169 -12.83 2.88 1.97
N LYS A 170 -14.13 3.05 1.69
CA LYS A 170 -14.97 4.04 2.38
C LYS A 170 -15.07 3.81 3.89
N ASP A 171 -14.97 2.55 4.32
CA ASP A 171 -15.04 2.13 5.72
C ASP A 171 -14.47 0.71 5.91
N LYS A 172 -14.28 0.32 7.17
CA LYS A 172 -13.79 -1.02 7.52
C LYS A 172 -14.77 -2.14 7.22
N VAL A 173 -16.06 -1.83 7.11
CA VAL A 173 -17.10 -2.83 6.80
C VAL A 173 -16.93 -3.30 5.36
N THR A 174 -16.76 -2.36 4.44
CA THR A 174 -16.51 -2.58 3.01
C THR A 174 -15.23 -3.38 2.82
N TYR A 175 -14.16 -2.97 3.52
CA TYR A 175 -12.90 -3.70 3.52
C TYR A 175 -13.07 -5.15 4.01
N ASN A 176 -13.68 -5.34 5.19
CA ASN A 176 -13.82 -6.66 5.81
C ASN A 176 -14.69 -7.59 4.96
N LEU A 177 -15.82 -7.11 4.41
CA LEU A 177 -16.68 -7.92 3.55
C LEU A 177 -15.93 -8.44 2.32
N ALA A 178 -15.17 -7.58 1.63
CA ALA A 178 -14.36 -7.97 0.49
C ALA A 178 -13.22 -8.93 0.90
N TYR A 179 -12.59 -8.68 2.05
CA TYR A 179 -11.54 -9.54 2.59
C TYR A 179 -12.05 -10.94 2.94
N GLN A 180 -13.23 -11.08 3.56
CA GLN A 180 -13.80 -12.39 3.88
C GLN A 180 -14.11 -13.20 2.62
N GLN A 181 -14.55 -12.55 1.54
CA GLN A 181 -14.73 -13.21 0.25
C GLN A 181 -13.39 -13.68 -0.33
N LEU A 182 -12.41 -12.77 -0.44
CA LEU A 182 -11.06 -13.09 -0.90
C LEU A 182 -10.43 -14.25 -0.11
N LYS A 183 -10.54 -14.22 1.22
CA LYS A 183 -9.98 -15.24 2.12
C LYS A 183 -10.59 -16.62 1.89
N ARG A 184 -11.88 -16.71 1.52
CA ARG A 184 -12.54 -17.98 1.21
C ARG A 184 -12.08 -18.52 -0.14
N ASP A 185 -11.96 -17.65 -1.13
CA ASP A 185 -11.74 -18.04 -2.52
C ASP A 185 -10.25 -18.27 -2.84
N THR A 186 -9.34 -17.73 -2.02
CA THR A 186 -7.89 -17.77 -2.26
C THR A 186 -7.15 -18.53 -1.17
N GLN A 187 -6.46 -19.59 -1.56
CA GLN A 187 -5.63 -20.42 -0.67
C GLN A 187 -4.19 -19.90 -0.55
N THR A 188 -3.75 -19.08 -1.49
CA THR A 188 -2.39 -18.54 -1.60
C THR A 188 -2.30 -17.12 -1.02
N GLU A 189 -1.40 -16.30 -1.55
CA GLU A 189 -1.18 -14.92 -1.11
C GLU A 189 -2.44 -14.04 -1.35
N LEU A 190 -2.78 -13.23 -0.36
CA LEU A 190 -3.95 -12.36 -0.28
C LEU A 190 -3.54 -10.91 -0.55
N TYR A 191 -3.69 -10.51 -1.80
CA TYR A 191 -3.43 -9.14 -2.27
C TYR A 191 -4.66 -8.26 -2.11
N ILE A 192 -4.45 -6.93 -2.02
CA ILE A 192 -5.55 -5.98 -1.88
C ILE A 192 -6.27 -5.76 -3.23
N ALA A 193 -5.55 -5.69 -4.35
CA ALA A 193 -6.15 -5.39 -5.64
C ALA A 193 -7.29 -6.36 -6.05
N PRO A 194 -7.21 -7.69 -5.86
CA PRO A 194 -8.33 -8.58 -6.13
C PRO A 194 -9.58 -8.33 -5.28
N MET A 195 -9.47 -7.63 -4.14
CA MET A 195 -10.61 -7.34 -3.27
C MET A 195 -11.67 -6.48 -3.96
N PHE A 196 -11.26 -5.62 -4.89
CA PHE A 196 -12.15 -4.72 -5.61
C PHE A 196 -13.18 -5.46 -6.46
N ASN A 197 -12.84 -6.65 -6.99
CA ASN A 197 -13.80 -7.49 -7.73
C ASN A 197 -15.00 -7.92 -6.88
N TYR A 198 -14.81 -8.18 -5.58
CA TYR A 198 -15.90 -8.56 -4.68
C TYR A 198 -16.81 -7.38 -4.35
N ILE A 199 -16.25 -6.17 -4.32
CA ILE A 199 -17.02 -4.93 -4.16
C ILE A 199 -17.87 -4.68 -5.40
N ILE A 200 -17.28 -4.78 -6.59
CA ILE A 200 -17.96 -4.65 -7.88
C ILE A 200 -19.06 -5.72 -8.01
N GLY A 201 -18.74 -6.98 -7.72
CA GLY A 201 -19.69 -8.09 -7.78
C GLY A 201 -20.87 -7.97 -6.82
N SER A 202 -20.73 -7.18 -5.75
CA SER A 202 -21.80 -6.87 -4.78
C SER A 202 -22.59 -5.60 -5.16
N GLY A 203 -22.34 -5.01 -6.33
CA GLY A 203 -22.98 -3.79 -6.82
C GLY A 203 -22.36 -2.49 -6.29
N GLY A 204 -21.22 -2.56 -5.59
CA GLY A 204 -20.47 -1.40 -5.14
C GLY A 204 -19.74 -0.70 -6.29
N LYS A 205 -19.48 0.59 -6.14
CA LYS A 205 -18.77 1.41 -7.13
C LYS A 205 -17.30 1.50 -6.77
N VAL A 206 -16.44 1.19 -7.74
CA VAL A 206 -15.00 1.33 -7.61
C VAL A 206 -14.50 2.37 -8.60
N GLY A 207 -13.92 3.44 -8.08
CA GLY A 207 -13.26 4.47 -8.89
C GLY A 207 -11.76 4.24 -9.05
N TYR A 208 -11.14 5.09 -9.83
CA TYR A 208 -9.69 5.13 -9.98
C TYR A 208 -9.19 6.57 -10.10
N ARG A 209 -7.87 6.77 -10.00
CA ARG A 209 -7.20 7.99 -10.49
C ARG A 209 -5.95 7.60 -11.22
N LEU A 210 -5.85 8.11 -12.43
CA LEU A 210 -4.64 8.07 -13.21
C LEU A 210 -3.70 9.17 -12.73
N VAL A 211 -2.47 8.78 -12.39
CA VAL A 211 -1.36 9.68 -12.05
C VAL A 211 -0.16 9.42 -12.97
N PRO A 212 0.66 10.44 -13.25
CA PRO A 212 1.84 10.25 -14.08
C PRO A 212 2.86 9.35 -13.38
N ILE A 213 3.54 8.49 -14.12
CA ILE A 213 4.58 7.59 -13.58
C ILE A 213 5.69 8.37 -12.85
N SER A 214 6.01 9.60 -13.30
CA SER A 214 6.98 10.51 -12.67
C SER A 214 6.62 10.98 -11.26
N SER A 215 5.38 10.74 -10.81
CA SER A 215 5.00 10.99 -9.41
C SER A 215 5.45 9.88 -8.45
N HIS A 216 6.11 8.84 -8.95
CA HIS A 216 6.52 7.68 -8.16
C HIS A 216 8.03 7.48 -8.18
N ILE A 217 8.53 6.96 -7.06
CA ILE A 217 9.82 6.29 -6.97
C ILE A 217 9.52 4.88 -6.46
N PHE A 218 9.79 3.87 -7.29
CA PHE A 218 9.66 2.46 -6.91
C PHE A 218 10.94 2.00 -6.20
N MET A 219 10.77 1.23 -5.13
CA MET A 219 11.81 0.79 -4.20
C MET A 219 11.50 -0.62 -3.64
N GLY A 220 10.67 -1.39 -4.34
CA GLY A 220 10.14 -2.68 -3.87
C GLY A 220 11.10 -3.86 -4.08
N THR A 221 12.06 -3.71 -5.00
CA THR A 221 13.03 -4.71 -5.40
C THR A 221 14.48 -4.19 -5.30
N PRO A 222 15.48 -5.08 -5.20
CA PRO A 222 16.89 -4.66 -5.25
C PRO A 222 17.26 -3.83 -6.48
N ALA A 223 16.76 -4.20 -7.66
CA ALA A 223 17.06 -3.47 -8.89
C ALA A 223 16.50 -2.03 -8.87
N GLU A 224 15.27 -1.86 -8.38
CA GLU A 224 14.65 -0.55 -8.19
C GLU A 224 15.40 0.29 -7.14
N TYR A 225 15.81 -0.33 -6.03
CA TYR A 225 16.61 0.35 -5.01
C TYR A 225 17.97 0.80 -5.54
N GLU A 226 18.69 -0.06 -6.27
CA GLU A 226 19.96 0.29 -6.92
C GLU A 226 19.81 1.36 -7.99
N GLN A 227 18.70 1.36 -8.73
CA GLN A 227 18.36 2.44 -9.65
C GLN A 227 18.09 3.74 -8.88
N PHE A 228 17.33 3.67 -7.79
CA PHE A 228 17.01 4.83 -6.97
C PHE A 228 18.26 5.48 -6.38
N LEU A 229 19.24 4.69 -5.92
CA LEU A 229 20.52 5.20 -5.42
C LEU A 229 21.28 6.07 -6.44
N ARG A 230 21.04 5.88 -7.74
CA ARG A 230 21.71 6.62 -8.83
C ARG A 230 21.00 7.91 -9.22
N TYR A 231 19.82 8.20 -8.66
CA TYR A 231 19.11 9.43 -8.99
C TYR A 231 19.90 10.65 -8.51
N GLU A 232 20.02 11.65 -9.38
CA GLU A 232 20.63 12.94 -9.04
C GLU A 232 19.51 13.93 -8.65
N ASN A 233 19.64 14.59 -7.50
CA ASN A 233 18.70 15.59 -6.96
C ASN A 233 17.29 15.06 -6.61
N VAL A 234 17.21 14.19 -5.58
CA VAL A 234 15.95 13.67 -5.00
C VAL A 234 15.52 14.44 -3.76
#